data_AF-A0A820X3I3-F1
#
_entry.id   AF-A0A820X3I3-F1
#
_cell.length_a   1.000
_cell.length_b   1.000
_cell.length_c   1.000
_cell.angle_alpha   90.00
_cell.angle_beta   90.00
_cell.angle_gamma   90.00
#
_symmetry.space_group_name_H-M   'P 1'
#
loop_
_entity.id
_entity.type
_entity.pdbx_description
1 polymer ?
#
loop_
_entity_poly.entity_id
_entity_poly.type
_entity_poly.pdbx_seq_one_letter_code
_entity_poly.pdbx_strand_id
1 'polypeptide(L)'
;GKSTFINALVNYLIFECLNQALLNSPIVLIPVCFRLHEEHLVRFHLIEETDHEYPNSLDQKVTQYCKSYLFHLNGTQTKLRIIDTPSFEQENMEHIFNYLNRLTHVNALCFLLKSNMPQLNDSFQSCLKQMCKFFGEKVRNNILFLFTHTRSISYTPDDTENMFCFDNDAFRYLVATQNSIEFNNEQKHDYELSWHHSKKESTQLIEHIRKNLKVYRRDEDWRSIRHAQVEINSMIRPILETMKNIIR
;
A
#
# COMPACT_ATOMS: atom_id res chain seq x y z
N GLY A 1 0.30 6.53 6.44
CA GLY A 1 1.43 6.08 5.62
C GLY A 1 0.94 5.24 4.46
N LYS A 2 1.01 3.90 4.57
CA LYS A 2 0.50 2.98 3.53
C LYS A 2 -0.99 3.14 3.26
N SER A 3 -1.82 3.14 4.31
CA SER A 3 -3.27 3.31 4.18
C SER A 3 -3.65 4.64 3.50
N THR A 4 -2.96 5.72 3.88
CA THR A 4 -3.09 7.04 3.24
C THR A 4 -2.76 6.97 1.75
N PHE A 5 -1.65 6.31 1.39
CA PHE A 5 -1.24 6.13 0.00
C PHE A 5 -2.26 5.30 -0.80
N ILE A 6 -2.77 4.20 -0.25
CA ILE A 6 -3.76 3.35 -0.93
C ILE A 6 -5.03 4.15 -1.23
N ASN A 7 -5.54 4.90 -0.25
CA ASN A 7 -6.70 5.76 -0.47
C ASN A 7 -6.40 6.86 -1.51
N ALA A 8 -5.23 7.51 -1.40
CA ALA A 8 -4.82 8.54 -2.36
C ALA A 8 -4.76 8.00 -3.79
N LEU A 9 -4.06 6.87 -4.00
CA LEU A 9 -3.91 6.19 -5.29
C LEU A 9 -5.27 5.89 -5.92
N VAL A 10 -6.23 5.38 -5.15
CA VAL A 10 -7.57 5.07 -5.66
C VAL A 10 -8.30 6.34 -6.11
N ASN A 11 -8.20 7.43 -5.37
CA ASN A 11 -8.80 8.71 -5.77
C ASN A 11 -8.13 9.27 -7.04
N TYR A 12 -6.80 9.17 -7.15
CA TYR A 12 -6.06 9.62 -8.33
C TYR A 12 -6.40 8.82 -9.61
N LEU A 13 -6.68 7.52 -9.46
CA LEU A 13 -7.07 6.65 -10.57
C LEU A 13 -8.54 6.80 -10.98
N ILE A 14 -9.40 7.33 -10.11
CA ILE A 14 -10.84 7.47 -10.36
C ILE A 14 -11.21 8.89 -10.81
N PHE A 15 -10.69 9.91 -10.14
CA PHE A 15 -11.05 11.31 -10.42
C PHE A 15 -10.05 11.98 -11.35
N GLU A 16 -10.55 12.78 -12.29
CA GLU A 16 -9.73 13.49 -13.27
C GLU A 16 -8.97 14.67 -12.66
N CYS A 17 -9.62 15.40 -11.77
CA CYS A 17 -9.01 16.54 -11.08
C CYS A 17 -9.45 16.59 -9.61
N LEU A 18 -8.72 17.37 -8.81
CA LEU A 18 -9.02 17.59 -7.40
C LEU A 18 -10.43 18.14 -7.19
N ASN A 19 -10.87 19.06 -8.06
CA ASN A 19 -12.22 19.63 -8.01
C ASN A 19 -13.32 18.57 -8.20
N GLN A 20 -13.12 17.61 -9.11
CA GLN A 20 -14.06 16.51 -9.28
C GLN A 20 -14.14 15.65 -8.02
N ALA A 21 -13.00 15.36 -7.37
CA ALA A 21 -12.95 14.58 -6.15
C ALA A 21 -13.64 15.31 -4.98
N LEU A 22 -13.46 16.64 -4.87
CA LEU A 22 -14.13 17.46 -3.86
C LEU A 22 -15.65 17.44 -4.00
N LEU A 23 -16.18 17.41 -5.23
CA LEU A 23 -17.61 17.38 -5.51
C LEU A 23 -18.27 16.00 -5.29
N ASN A 24 -17.54 14.90 -5.49
CA ASN A 24 -18.09 13.53 -5.49
C ASN A 24 -17.84 12.75 -4.18
N SER A 25 -17.33 13.41 -3.14
CA SER A 25 -16.78 12.81 -1.92
C SER A 25 -15.54 11.93 -2.16
N PRO A 26 -14.54 11.95 -1.25
CA PRO A 26 -13.38 11.08 -1.36
C PRO A 26 -13.74 9.61 -1.22
N ILE A 27 -13.08 8.77 -2.01
CA ILE A 27 -13.15 7.33 -1.84
C ILE A 27 -12.17 6.92 -0.75
N VAL A 28 -12.67 6.43 0.39
CA VAL A 28 -11.82 6.01 1.51
C VAL A 28 -12.08 4.54 1.82
N LEU A 29 -11.14 3.69 1.43
CA LEU A 29 -11.19 2.24 1.61
C LEU A 29 -10.70 1.79 2.98
N ILE A 30 -9.79 2.57 3.57
CA ILE A 30 -9.11 2.26 4.83
C ILE A 30 -9.28 3.46 5.76
N PRO A 31 -9.70 3.29 7.02
CA PRO A 31 -9.72 4.39 7.99
C PRO A 31 -8.37 5.11 8.01
N VAL A 32 -8.42 6.45 7.99
CA VAL A 32 -7.21 7.28 8.03
C VAL A 32 -7.29 8.26 9.20
N CYS A 33 -6.16 8.36 9.89
CA CYS A 33 -5.92 9.34 10.93
C CYS A 33 -4.59 10.02 10.60
N PHE A 34 -4.58 11.35 10.52
CA PHE A 34 -3.37 12.12 10.32
C PHE A 34 -3.51 13.49 10.96
N ARG A 35 -2.37 14.06 11.35
CA ARG A 35 -2.31 15.42 11.85
C ARG A 35 -2.07 16.38 10.68
N LEU A 36 -2.86 17.46 10.61
CA LEU A 36 -2.76 18.53 9.63
C LEU A 36 -2.29 19.79 10.36
N HIS A 37 -1.09 20.28 10.04
CA HIS A 37 -0.37 21.27 10.85
C HIS A 37 -0.24 20.84 12.33
N GLU A 38 0.33 21.63 13.23
CA GLU A 38 0.53 21.20 14.63
C GLU A 38 -0.78 21.09 15.43
N GLU A 39 -1.90 21.59 14.90
CA GLU A 39 -3.12 21.84 15.66
C GLU A 39 -4.30 20.89 15.34
N HIS A 40 -4.41 20.35 14.12
CA HIS A 40 -5.63 19.66 13.69
C HIS A 40 -5.42 18.15 13.54
N LEU A 41 -6.14 17.34 14.34
CA LEU A 41 -6.21 15.89 14.14
C LEU A 41 -7.39 15.55 13.22
N VAL A 42 -7.10 15.06 12.03
CA VAL A 42 -8.12 14.65 11.05
C VAL A 42 -8.32 13.14 11.13
N ARG A 43 -9.58 12.71 11.29
CA ARG A 43 -10.01 11.32 11.26
C ARG A 43 -11.09 11.17 10.20
N PHE A 44 -11.03 10.09 9.41
CA PHE A 44 -12.06 9.84 8.40
C PHE A 44 -12.30 8.35 8.21
N HIS A 45 -13.58 7.97 8.17
CA HIS A 45 -14.08 6.62 7.95
C HIS A 45 -15.49 6.69 7.36
N LEU A 46 -15.86 5.68 6.54
CA LEU A 46 -17.09 5.69 5.75
C LEU A 46 -18.19 4.73 6.25
N ILE A 47 -18.00 3.90 7.29
CA ILE A 47 -19.01 2.90 7.69
C ILE A 47 -19.11 2.73 9.23
N GLU A 48 -20.30 2.43 9.73
CA GLU A 48 -20.55 1.97 11.10
C GLU A 48 -19.95 0.56 11.33
N GLU A 49 -18.63 0.42 11.46
CA GLU A 49 -17.99 -0.78 12.01
C GLU A 49 -17.46 -0.49 13.42
N THR A 50 -17.75 -1.41 14.35
CA THR A 50 -17.41 -1.34 15.78
C THR A 50 -15.98 -0.85 16.01
N ASP A 51 -15.78 -0.01 17.03
CA ASP A 51 -14.56 0.67 17.52
C ASP A 51 -13.22 -0.11 17.55
N HIS A 52 -13.20 -1.39 17.18
CA HIS A 52 -12.05 -2.29 17.31
C HIS A 52 -10.99 -2.20 16.20
N GLU A 53 -11.27 -1.56 15.05
CA GLU A 53 -10.27 -1.32 14.00
C GLU A 53 -9.75 0.14 13.94
N TYR A 54 -10.12 0.97 14.91
CA TYR A 54 -9.61 2.34 14.97
C TYR A 54 -8.20 2.41 15.58
N PRO A 55 -7.27 3.17 14.98
CA PRO A 55 -6.07 3.58 15.68
C PRO A 55 -6.46 4.55 16.81
N ASN A 56 -6.37 4.08 18.05
CA ASN A 56 -6.56 4.85 19.28
C ASN A 56 -5.52 5.97 19.44
N SER A 57 -4.42 5.92 18.67
CA SER A 57 -3.36 6.94 18.60
C SER A 57 -2.77 7.03 17.19
N LEU A 58 -2.09 8.15 16.88
CA LEU A 58 -1.34 8.33 15.61
C LEU A 58 -0.30 7.23 15.36
N ASP A 59 0.16 6.56 16.42
CA ASP A 59 1.23 5.56 16.39
C ASP A 59 0.71 4.11 16.26
N GLN A 60 -0.60 3.90 16.31
CA GLN A 60 -1.15 2.56 16.20
C GLN A 60 -1.08 2.05 14.75
N LYS A 61 -0.43 0.90 14.56
CA LYS A 61 -0.38 0.19 13.26
C LYS A 61 -1.82 -0.15 12.83
N VAL A 62 -2.33 0.57 11.83
CA VAL A 62 -3.70 0.39 11.30
C VAL A 62 -3.86 -0.99 10.63
N THR A 63 -2.85 -1.43 9.87
CA THR A 63 -2.89 -2.72 9.17
C THR A 63 -2.23 -3.81 10.02
N GLN A 64 -3.03 -4.63 10.69
CA GLN A 64 -2.55 -5.80 11.45
C GLN A 64 -2.51 -7.08 10.61
N TYR A 65 -3.38 -7.19 9.61
CA TYR A 65 -3.50 -8.33 8.72
C TYR A 65 -3.52 -7.88 7.26
N CYS A 66 -3.05 -8.74 6.37
CA CYS A 66 -3.13 -8.49 4.94
C CYS A 66 -4.59 -8.40 4.48
N LYS A 67 -4.95 -7.34 3.76
CA LYS A 67 -6.31 -7.10 3.22
C LYS A 67 -6.26 -6.84 1.71
N SER A 68 -7.23 -7.36 0.96
CA SER A 68 -7.37 -7.12 -0.48
C SER A 68 -8.45 -6.08 -0.74
N TYR A 69 -8.14 -5.08 -1.56
CA TYR A 69 -9.09 -4.09 -2.05
C TYR A 69 -9.18 -4.20 -3.57
N LEU A 70 -10.39 -4.41 -4.09
CA LEU A 70 -10.64 -4.63 -5.52
C LEU A 70 -11.42 -3.45 -6.10
N PHE A 71 -10.96 -2.89 -7.20
CA PHE A 71 -11.62 -1.79 -7.89
C PHE A 71 -11.50 -1.93 -9.40
N HIS A 72 -12.37 -1.21 -10.11
CA HIS A 72 -12.35 -1.13 -11.56
C HIS A 72 -11.62 0.14 -11.97
N LEU A 73 -10.69 0.03 -12.91
CA LEU A 73 -10.02 1.20 -13.47
C LEU A 73 -10.95 1.89 -14.45
N ASN A 74 -11.20 3.19 -14.26
CA ASN A 74 -12.10 3.97 -15.10
C ASN A 74 -11.74 3.85 -16.58
N GLY A 75 -12.77 3.71 -17.41
CA GLY A 75 -12.61 3.58 -18.87
C GLY A 75 -12.02 2.24 -19.33
N THR A 76 -11.86 1.24 -18.46
CA THR A 76 -11.35 -0.09 -18.84
C THR A 76 -12.15 -1.23 -18.21
N GLN A 77 -12.04 -2.44 -18.77
CA GLN A 77 -12.54 -3.67 -18.12
C GLN A 77 -11.53 -4.24 -17.09
N THR A 78 -10.44 -3.52 -16.83
CA THR A 78 -9.37 -4.01 -15.96
C THR A 78 -9.74 -3.81 -14.49
N LYS A 79 -9.65 -4.90 -13.73
CA LYS A 79 -9.76 -4.88 -12.27
C LYS A 79 -8.38 -4.77 -11.66
N LEU A 80 -8.20 -3.84 -10.72
CA LEU A 80 -7.00 -3.71 -9.92
C LEU A 80 -7.28 -4.20 -8.51
N ARG A 81 -6.44 -5.13 -8.05
CA ARG A 81 -6.43 -5.63 -6.67
C ARG A 81 -5.18 -5.08 -5.97
N ILE A 82 -5.37 -4.24 -4.96
CA ILE A 82 -4.30 -3.83 -4.05
C ILE A 82 -4.34 -4.75 -2.83
N ILE A 83 -3.18 -5.29 -2.45
CA ILE A 83 -3.02 -6.09 -1.25
C ILE A 83 -2.25 -5.24 -0.25
N ASP A 84 -2.95 -4.71 0.75
CA ASP A 84 -2.31 -4.03 1.87
C ASP A 84 -1.72 -5.08 2.81
N THR A 85 -0.53 -4.81 3.33
CA THR A 85 0.21 -5.72 4.21
C THR A 85 0.54 -5.00 5.53
N PRO A 86 0.74 -5.74 6.62
CA PRO A 86 1.33 -5.17 7.84
C PRO A 86 2.74 -4.61 7.57
N SER A 87 3.38 -4.02 8.58
CA SER A 87 4.75 -3.50 8.43
C SER A 87 5.70 -4.58 7.90
N PHE A 88 6.62 -4.18 7.01
CA PHE A 88 7.61 -5.07 6.40
C PHE A 88 8.75 -5.36 7.38
N GLU A 89 8.40 -6.09 8.43
CA GLU A 89 9.24 -6.44 9.58
C GLU A 89 9.22 -7.96 9.76
N GLN A 90 10.27 -8.50 10.38
CA GLN A 90 10.48 -9.94 10.48
C GLN A 90 9.30 -10.69 11.12
N GLU A 91 8.70 -10.11 12.16
CA GLU A 91 7.53 -10.64 12.88
C GLU A 91 6.29 -10.83 11.99
N ASN A 92 6.18 -10.06 10.90
CA ASN A 92 5.02 -10.09 10.01
C ASN A 92 5.24 -10.96 8.76
N MET A 93 6.48 -11.37 8.47
CA MET A 93 6.82 -12.05 7.21
C MET A 93 6.07 -13.37 7.03
N GLU A 94 5.91 -14.16 8.10
CA GLU A 94 5.16 -15.42 8.02
C GLU A 94 3.70 -15.17 7.65
N HIS A 95 3.05 -14.20 8.29
CA HIS A 95 1.68 -13.82 7.96
C HIS A 95 1.55 -13.33 6.51
N ILE A 96 2.49 -12.51 6.05
CA ILE A 96 2.52 -12.01 4.67
C ILE A 96 2.67 -13.17 3.68
N PHE A 97 3.61 -14.09 3.92
CA PHE A 97 3.83 -15.25 3.07
C PHE A 97 2.63 -16.20 3.03
N ASN A 98 1.97 -16.43 4.17
CA ASN A 98 0.72 -17.21 4.22
C ASN A 98 -0.38 -16.59 3.36
N TYR A 99 -0.49 -15.26 3.36
CA TYR A 99 -1.46 -14.58 2.49
C TYR A 99 -1.10 -14.73 1.01
N LEU A 100 0.16 -14.47 0.66
CA LEU A 100 0.67 -14.57 -0.71
C LEU A 100 0.57 -16.01 -1.25
N ASN A 101 0.72 -17.02 -0.38
CA ASN A 101 0.52 -18.44 -0.68
C ASN A 101 -0.91 -18.82 -1.04
N ARG A 102 -1.87 -17.89 -1.05
CA ARG A 102 -3.21 -18.11 -1.61
C ARG A 102 -3.40 -17.52 -3.00
N LEU A 103 -2.42 -16.77 -3.52
CA LEU A 103 -2.49 -16.09 -4.81
C LEU A 103 -1.88 -16.93 -5.92
N THR A 104 -2.55 -17.00 -7.07
CA THR A 104 -2.02 -17.72 -8.25
C THR A 104 -0.92 -16.94 -8.98
N HIS A 105 -0.92 -15.62 -8.83
CA HIS A 105 0.04 -14.72 -9.47
C HIS A 105 0.13 -13.38 -8.73
N VAL A 106 1.19 -12.63 -9.03
CA VAL A 106 1.40 -11.24 -8.62
C VAL A 106 1.91 -10.45 -9.83
N ASN A 107 1.40 -9.24 -10.04
CA ASN A 107 1.84 -8.37 -11.14
C ASN A 107 3.01 -7.47 -10.73
N ALA A 108 2.95 -6.91 -9.52
CA ALA A 108 3.96 -6.01 -8.98
C ALA A 108 4.06 -6.18 -7.46
N LEU A 109 5.28 -6.02 -6.94
CA LEU A 109 5.59 -5.89 -5.53
C LEU A 109 6.05 -4.45 -5.26
N CYS A 110 5.19 -3.67 -4.62
CA CYS A 110 5.44 -2.26 -4.38
C CYS A 110 6.00 -2.03 -2.96
N PHE A 111 7.21 -1.50 -2.88
CA PHE A 111 7.78 -1.01 -1.62
C PHE A 111 7.47 0.46 -1.44
N LEU A 112 6.59 0.77 -0.50
CA LEU A 112 6.29 2.16 -0.14
C LEU A 112 7.31 2.69 0.87
N LEU A 113 8.05 3.71 0.44
CA LEU A 113 9.20 4.28 1.13
C LEU A 113 9.00 5.80 1.38
N LYS A 114 9.64 6.38 2.40
CA LYS A 114 9.66 7.84 2.65
C LYS A 114 10.99 8.46 2.16
N SER A 115 10.97 9.33 1.16
CA SER A 115 12.19 9.90 0.56
C SER A 115 13.14 10.57 1.57
N ASN A 116 12.60 11.11 2.67
CA ASN A 116 13.34 11.84 3.69
C ASN A 116 13.94 10.96 4.81
N MET A 117 13.79 9.63 4.75
CA MET A 117 14.30 8.72 5.78
C MET A 117 15.31 7.73 5.19
N PRO A 118 16.43 7.45 5.89
CA PRO A 118 17.30 6.33 5.54
C PRO A 118 16.56 5.02 5.79
N GLN A 119 16.32 4.25 4.74
CA GLN A 119 15.43 3.08 4.80
C GLN A 119 16.14 1.74 4.60
N LEU A 120 17.41 1.77 4.21
CA LEU A 120 18.23 0.58 4.03
C LEU A 120 18.89 0.15 5.35
N ASN A 121 18.08 -0.23 6.33
CA ASN A 121 18.57 -0.84 7.57
C ASN A 121 18.65 -2.37 7.46
N ASP A 122 19.35 -3.01 8.40
CA ASP A 122 19.56 -4.47 8.41
C ASP A 122 18.24 -5.25 8.45
N SER A 123 17.22 -4.71 9.11
CA SER A 123 15.89 -5.31 9.19
C SER A 123 15.22 -5.35 7.81
N PHE A 124 15.24 -4.24 7.07
CA PHE A 124 14.71 -4.14 5.71
C PHE A 124 15.45 -5.09 4.77
N GLN A 125 16.79 -5.12 4.82
CA GLN A 125 17.59 -6.03 4.00
C GLN A 125 17.28 -7.50 4.32
N SER A 126 17.13 -7.84 5.59
CA SER A 126 16.71 -9.19 6.01
C SER A 126 15.35 -9.55 5.43
N CYS A 127 14.34 -8.68 5.59
CA CYS A 127 13.00 -8.93 5.09
C CYS A 127 12.98 -9.04 3.55
N LEU A 128 13.73 -8.20 2.85
CA LEU A 128 13.87 -8.26 1.39
C LEU A 128 14.51 -9.59 0.95
N LYS A 129 15.58 -10.04 1.62
CA LYS A 129 16.19 -11.36 1.37
C LYS A 129 15.20 -12.50 1.59
N GLN A 130 14.38 -12.42 2.65
CA GLN A 130 13.36 -13.43 2.92
C GLN A 130 12.28 -13.44 1.83
N MET A 131 11.87 -12.26 1.35
CA MET A 131 10.90 -12.13 0.27
C MET A 131 11.47 -12.67 -1.05
N CYS A 132 12.69 -12.27 -1.44
CA CYS A 132 13.35 -12.80 -2.63
C CYS A 132 13.57 -14.32 -2.52
N LYS A 133 13.88 -14.85 -1.33
CA LYS A 133 13.93 -16.29 -1.11
C LYS A 133 12.56 -16.94 -1.30
N PHE A 134 11.49 -16.33 -0.82
CA PHE A 134 10.13 -16.87 -0.92
C PHE A 134 9.66 -16.96 -2.38
N PHE A 135 9.77 -15.86 -3.14
CA PHE A 135 9.35 -15.84 -4.53
C PHE A 135 10.38 -16.50 -5.46
N GLY A 136 11.68 -16.33 -5.24
CA GLY A 136 12.76 -16.72 -6.16
C GLY A 136 13.36 -15.50 -6.88
N GLU A 137 14.48 -15.71 -7.58
CA GLU A 137 15.28 -14.59 -8.13
C GLU A 137 14.56 -13.73 -9.17
N LYS A 138 13.67 -14.34 -9.97
CA LYS A 138 12.97 -13.63 -11.05
C LYS A 138 11.97 -12.58 -10.55
N VAL A 139 11.57 -12.64 -9.28
CA VAL A 139 10.65 -11.66 -8.67
C VAL A 139 11.19 -10.24 -8.75
N ARG A 140 12.52 -10.08 -8.82
CA ARG A 140 13.18 -8.77 -8.89
C ARG A 140 12.66 -7.90 -10.03
N ASN A 141 12.23 -8.53 -11.13
CA ASN A 141 11.72 -7.85 -12.31
C ASN A 141 10.32 -7.25 -12.08
N ASN A 142 9.65 -7.62 -10.98
CA ASN A 142 8.32 -7.14 -10.61
C ASN A 142 8.37 -6.21 -9.38
N ILE A 143 9.57 -5.85 -8.89
CA ILE A 143 9.73 -4.97 -7.74
C ILE A 143 9.71 -3.51 -8.19
N LEU A 144 8.78 -2.74 -7.62
CA LEU A 144 8.65 -1.30 -7.81
C LEU A 144 8.86 -0.58 -6.48
N PHE A 145 9.52 0.58 -6.51
CA PHE A 145 9.75 1.42 -5.35
C PHE A 145 8.90 2.69 -5.46
N LEU A 146 8.04 2.90 -4.46
CA LEU A 146 7.12 4.03 -4.41
C LEU A 146 7.58 4.96 -3.29
N PHE A 147 7.95 6.19 -3.62
CA PHE A 147 8.43 7.16 -2.64
C PHE A 147 7.34 8.14 -2.27
N THR A 148 7.20 8.42 -0.98
CA THR A 148 6.33 9.47 -0.42
C THR A 148 7.18 10.58 0.19
N HIS A 149 6.59 11.75 0.45
CA HIS A 149 7.28 12.94 0.98
C HIS A 149 8.28 13.56 -0.04
N THR A 150 7.95 13.48 -1.32
CA THR A 150 8.85 13.83 -2.43
C THR A 150 8.89 15.32 -2.78
N ARG A 151 8.05 16.15 -2.14
CA ARG A 151 8.07 17.63 -2.29
C ARG A 151 9.45 18.24 -2.05
N SER A 152 10.18 17.73 -1.05
CA SER A 152 11.50 18.27 -0.68
C SER A 152 12.61 17.93 -1.68
N ILE A 153 12.34 17.05 -2.65
CA ILE A 153 13.30 16.63 -3.68
C ILE A 153 12.81 16.94 -5.10
N SER A 154 11.88 17.91 -5.25
CA SER A 154 11.33 18.37 -6.53
C SER A 154 10.81 17.25 -7.46
N TYR A 155 10.41 16.12 -6.88
CA TYR A 155 9.92 14.96 -7.61
C TYR A 155 10.89 14.37 -8.65
N THR A 156 12.19 14.56 -8.51
CA THR A 156 13.18 13.85 -9.34
C THR A 156 13.55 12.52 -8.69
N PRO A 157 12.94 11.38 -9.07
CA PRO A 157 13.64 10.11 -8.90
C PRO A 157 14.86 10.15 -9.83
N ASP A 158 16.02 9.71 -9.35
CA ASP A 158 17.10 9.34 -10.26
C ASP A 158 16.52 8.36 -11.30
N ASP A 159 16.72 8.66 -12.58
CA ASP A 159 16.11 8.18 -13.84
C ASP A 159 15.93 6.64 -13.98
N THR A 160 15.23 6.01 -13.04
CA THR A 160 15.11 4.55 -12.90
C THR A 160 13.68 4.11 -13.16
N GLU A 161 13.51 3.20 -14.12
CA GLU A 161 12.20 2.82 -14.67
C GLU A 161 11.24 2.18 -13.66
N ASN A 162 11.72 1.74 -12.49
CA ASN A 162 10.92 1.08 -11.45
C ASN A 162 10.68 1.94 -10.19
N MET A 163 10.96 3.25 -10.27
CA MET A 163 10.77 4.21 -9.19
C MET A 163 9.65 5.22 -9.51
N PHE A 164 8.77 5.46 -8.54
CA PHE A 164 7.62 6.37 -8.69
C PHE A 164 7.50 7.26 -7.46
N CYS A 165 7.21 8.54 -7.66
CA CYS A 165 7.17 9.54 -6.60
C CYS A 165 5.74 10.01 -6.37
N PHE A 166 5.30 10.02 -5.12
CA PHE A 166 3.93 10.37 -4.76
C PHE A 166 3.88 11.38 -3.63
N ASP A 167 2.84 12.20 -3.70
CA ASP A 167 2.44 13.06 -2.62
C ASP A 167 1.05 12.66 -2.10
N ASN A 168 0.93 12.61 -0.78
CA ASN A 168 -0.32 12.29 -0.10
C ASN A 168 -1.08 13.56 0.33
N ASP A 169 -0.48 14.73 0.18
CA ASP A 169 -1.02 15.98 0.70
C ASP A 169 -2.31 16.40 0.01
N ALA A 170 -2.45 16.18 -1.30
CA ALA A 170 -3.70 16.43 -2.00
C ALA A 170 -4.86 15.57 -1.47
N PHE A 171 -4.61 14.28 -1.19
CA PHE A 171 -5.61 13.41 -0.55
C PHE A 171 -5.91 13.85 0.89
N ARG A 172 -4.89 14.25 1.66
CA ARG A 172 -5.09 14.78 3.03
C ARG A 172 -5.95 16.05 3.00
N TYR A 173 -5.71 16.95 2.06
CA TYR A 173 -6.51 18.15 1.82
C TYR A 173 -7.95 17.80 1.44
N LEU A 174 -8.14 16.85 0.51
CA LEU A 174 -9.45 16.37 0.10
C LEU A 174 -10.27 15.87 1.31
N VAL A 175 -9.67 15.05 2.17
CA VAL A 175 -10.32 14.52 3.38
C VAL A 175 -10.55 15.61 4.43
N ALA A 176 -9.60 16.54 4.61
CA ALA A 176 -9.71 17.63 5.57
C ALA A 176 -10.86 18.60 5.20
N THR A 177 -11.04 18.88 3.91
CA THR A 177 -12.14 19.73 3.42
C THR A 177 -13.51 19.12 3.72
N GLN A 178 -13.64 17.79 3.68
CA GLN A 178 -14.86 17.10 4.09
C GLN A 178 -15.14 17.17 5.60
N ASN A 179 -14.11 17.46 6.41
CA ASN A 179 -14.23 17.74 7.84
C ASN A 179 -14.40 19.24 8.13
N SER A 180 -14.83 20.02 7.15
CA SER A 180 -15.05 21.47 7.26
C SER A 180 -13.81 22.26 7.69
N ILE A 181 -12.61 21.74 7.41
CA ILE A 181 -11.35 22.47 7.63
C ILE A 181 -11.13 23.41 6.44
N GLU A 182 -10.96 24.70 6.72
CA GLU A 182 -10.72 25.72 5.72
C GLU A 182 -9.24 25.90 5.40
N PHE A 183 -8.96 26.24 4.14
CA PHE A 183 -7.62 26.48 3.61
C PHE A 183 -7.61 27.76 2.78
N ASN A 184 -6.48 28.47 2.80
CA ASN A 184 -6.29 29.66 1.99
C ASN A 184 -6.04 29.30 0.50
N ASN A 185 -6.06 30.31 -0.38
CA ASN A 185 -5.94 30.08 -1.83
C ASN A 185 -4.56 29.57 -2.26
N GLU A 186 -3.50 29.95 -1.54
CA GLU A 186 -2.13 29.49 -1.81
C GLU A 186 -2.00 27.99 -1.51
N GLN A 187 -2.47 27.56 -0.33
CA GLN A 187 -2.52 26.14 0.05
C GLN A 187 -3.33 25.32 -0.96
N LYS A 188 -4.48 25.83 -1.41
CA LYS A 188 -5.31 25.15 -2.41
C LYS A 188 -4.54 24.92 -3.71
N HIS A 189 -3.78 25.91 -4.16
CA HIS A 189 -2.95 25.79 -5.35
C HIS A 189 -1.87 24.70 -5.19
N ASP A 190 -1.19 24.66 -4.04
CA ASP A 190 -0.18 23.63 -3.74
C ASP A 190 -0.78 22.21 -3.73
N TYR A 191 -2.00 22.04 -3.20
CA TYR A 191 -2.69 20.76 -3.21
C TYR A 191 -3.16 20.36 -4.61
N GLU A 192 -3.51 21.31 -5.46
CA GLU A 192 -3.85 21.05 -6.87
C GLU A 192 -2.62 20.60 -7.68
N LEU A 193 -1.47 21.24 -7.49
CA LEU A 193 -0.19 20.82 -8.10
C LEU A 193 0.21 19.41 -7.63
N SER A 194 0.09 19.16 -6.33
CA SER A 194 0.30 17.84 -5.71
C SER A 194 -0.61 16.75 -6.30
N TRP A 195 -1.88 17.09 -6.53
CA TRP A 195 -2.85 16.19 -7.17
C TRP A 195 -2.43 15.87 -8.61
N HIS A 196 -2.13 16.90 -9.41
CA HIS A 196 -1.77 16.73 -10.81
C HIS A 196 -0.53 15.83 -10.97
N HIS A 197 0.50 16.10 -10.16
CA HIS A 197 1.70 15.28 -10.10
C HIS A 197 1.39 13.83 -9.75
N SER A 198 0.72 13.59 -8.61
CA SER A 198 0.49 12.24 -8.11
C SER A 198 -0.50 11.44 -8.97
N LYS A 199 -1.42 12.12 -9.66
CA LYS A 199 -2.29 11.51 -10.67
C LYS A 199 -1.48 11.05 -11.88
N LYS A 200 -0.61 11.91 -12.42
CA LYS A 200 0.27 11.55 -13.54
C LYS A 200 1.13 10.33 -13.20
N GLU A 201 1.78 10.35 -12.03
CA GLU A 201 2.59 9.24 -11.52
C GLU A 201 1.76 7.97 -11.30
N SER A 202 0.52 8.09 -10.80
CA SER A 202 -0.40 6.95 -10.65
C SER A 202 -0.72 6.32 -12.00
N THR A 203 -1.01 7.13 -13.02
CA THR A 203 -1.24 6.64 -14.38
C THR A 203 0.02 5.95 -14.94
N GLN A 204 1.20 6.56 -14.78
CA GLN A 204 2.47 5.98 -15.22
C GLN A 204 2.79 4.66 -14.52
N LEU A 205 2.54 4.56 -13.21
CA LEU A 205 2.69 3.32 -12.44
C LEU A 205 1.81 2.20 -13.02
N ILE A 206 0.52 2.48 -13.23
CA ILE A 206 -0.40 1.47 -13.79
C ILE A 206 0.00 1.08 -15.21
N GLU A 207 0.38 2.04 -16.05
CA GLU A 207 0.83 1.77 -17.41
C GLU A 207 2.11 0.93 -17.44
N HIS A 208 3.08 1.22 -16.58
CA HIS A 208 4.30 0.44 -16.43
C HIS A 208 4.00 -1.00 -16.00
N ILE A 209 3.13 -1.19 -15.00
CA ILE A 209 2.69 -2.52 -14.56
C ILE A 209 2.03 -3.30 -15.71
N ARG A 210 1.24 -2.62 -16.55
CA ARG A 210 0.52 -3.25 -17.66
C ARG A 210 1.40 -3.58 -18.86
N LYS A 211 2.33 -2.71 -19.20
CA LYS A 211 3.12 -2.79 -20.45
C LYS A 211 4.48 -3.43 -20.25
N ASN A 212 5.11 -3.20 -19.11
CA ASN A 212 6.52 -3.55 -18.89
C ASN A 212 6.68 -4.79 -18.00
N LEU A 213 5.75 -5.03 -17.06
CA LEU A 213 5.86 -6.16 -16.13
C LEU A 213 5.20 -7.42 -16.69
N LYS A 214 5.94 -8.54 -16.64
CA LYS A 214 5.38 -9.87 -16.90
C LYS A 214 4.68 -10.39 -15.65
N VAL A 215 3.51 -10.99 -15.81
CA VAL A 215 2.76 -11.60 -14.70
C VAL A 215 3.65 -12.64 -14.01
N TYR A 216 3.92 -12.45 -12.72
CA TYR A 216 4.69 -13.41 -11.93
C TYR A 216 3.78 -14.52 -11.43
N ARG A 217 3.82 -15.68 -12.08
CA ARG A 217 2.95 -16.81 -11.75
C ARG A 217 3.62 -17.80 -10.79
N ARG A 218 2.76 -18.52 -10.06
CA ARG A 218 3.21 -19.53 -9.08
C ARG A 218 3.93 -20.74 -9.70
N ASP A 219 3.55 -21.13 -10.91
CA ASP A 219 3.98 -22.37 -11.54
C ASP A 219 5.39 -22.34 -12.14
N GLU A 220 5.93 -21.16 -12.44
CA GLU A 220 7.23 -21.03 -13.13
C GLU A 220 8.44 -20.99 -12.16
N ASP A 221 8.39 -20.22 -11.07
CA ASP A 221 9.54 -20.04 -10.15
C ASP A 221 9.19 -19.87 -8.65
N TRP A 222 7.91 -19.77 -8.27
CA TRP A 222 7.44 -19.54 -6.87
C TRP A 222 7.72 -20.73 -5.92
N ARG A 223 8.53 -21.71 -6.32
CA ARG A 223 8.77 -22.94 -5.56
C ARG A 223 10.08 -22.87 -4.80
N SER A 224 10.22 -21.89 -3.91
CA SER A 224 11.31 -21.95 -2.94
C SER A 224 11.01 -22.96 -1.84
N ILE A 225 12.05 -23.56 -1.27
CA ILE A 225 11.99 -24.42 -0.05
C ILE A 225 11.14 -23.77 1.06
N ARG A 226 11.11 -22.44 1.10
CA ARG A 226 10.33 -21.68 2.07
C ARG A 226 8.83 -21.85 1.90
N HIS A 227 8.34 -22.07 0.69
CA HIS A 227 6.93 -22.42 0.45
C HIS A 227 6.56 -23.72 1.16
N ALA A 228 7.35 -24.78 0.93
CA ALA A 228 7.14 -26.07 1.59
C ALA A 228 7.24 -25.94 3.11
N GLN A 229 8.18 -25.15 3.63
CA GLN A 229 8.29 -24.87 5.07
C GLN A 229 7.05 -24.16 5.63
N VAL A 230 6.53 -23.16 4.91
CA VAL A 230 5.32 -22.44 5.31
C VAL A 230 4.10 -23.38 5.29
N GLU A 231 3.93 -24.19 4.24
CA GLU A 231 2.87 -25.20 4.18
C GLU A 231 2.97 -26.21 5.33
N ILE A 232 4.17 -26.77 5.57
CA ILE A 232 4.42 -27.70 6.69
C ILE A 232 4.07 -27.05 8.03
N ASN A 233 4.55 -25.83 8.29
CA ASN A 233 4.27 -25.12 9.54
C ASN A 233 2.77 -24.85 9.72
N SER A 234 2.09 -24.45 8.65
CA SER A 234 0.63 -24.24 8.67
C SER A 234 -0.17 -25.52 8.96
N MET A 235 0.36 -26.69 8.60
CA MET A 235 -0.24 -28.00 8.91
C MET A 235 0.09 -28.47 10.33
N ILE A 236 1.29 -28.16 10.84
CA ILE A 236 1.74 -28.58 12.19
C ILE A 236 0.84 -28.00 13.29
N ARG A 237 0.44 -26.72 13.18
CA ARG A 237 -0.36 -26.06 14.23
C ARG A 237 -1.71 -26.76 14.51
N PRO A 238 -2.58 -27.01 13.52
CA PRO A 238 -3.84 -27.72 13.77
C PRO A 238 -3.62 -29.17 14.21
N ILE A 239 -2.55 -29.85 13.77
CA ILE A 239 -2.19 -31.19 14.25
C ILE A 239 -1.88 -31.16 15.75
N LEU A 240 -1.02 -30.23 16.19
CA LEU A 240 -0.65 -30.09 17.61
C LEU A 240 -1.84 -29.71 18.49
N GLU A 241 -2.71 -28.82 18.03
CA GLU A 241 -3.93 -28.44 18.75
C GLU A 241 -4.89 -29.64 18.86
N THR A 242 -5.06 -30.42 17.80
CA THR A 242 -5.87 -31.65 17.81
C THR A 242 -5.30 -32.68 18.77
N MET A 243 -3.98 -32.92 18.74
CA MET A 243 -3.31 -33.84 19.65
C MET A 243 -3.47 -33.42 21.12
N LYS A 244 -3.36 -32.13 21.43
CA LYS A 244 -3.59 -31.61 22.79
C LYS A 244 -5.02 -31.84 23.28
N ASN A 245 -6.01 -31.76 22.38
CA ASN A 245 -7.41 -31.98 22.72
C ASN A 245 -7.76 -33.46 22.89
N ILE A 246 -7.06 -34.38 22.22
CA ILE A 246 -7.24 -35.83 22.38
C ILE A 246 -6.66 -36.35 23.71
N ILE A 247 -5.65 -35.67 24.25
CA ILE A 247 -4.96 -36.08 25.50
C ILE A 247 -5.67 -35.54 26.76
N ARG A 248 -6.72 -34.71 26.61
CA ARG A 248 -7.60 -34.27 27.70
C ARG A 248 -8.84 -35.14 27.79
#